data_AF-A0A6N8NPD9-F1
#
_entry.id   AF-A0A6N8NPD9-F1
#
_cell.length_a   1.000
_cell.length_b   1.000
_cell.length_c   1.000
_cell.angle_alpha   90.00
_cell.angle_beta   90.00
_cell.angle_gamma   90.00
#
_symmetry.space_group_name_H-M   'P 1'
#
loop_
_entity.id
_entity.type
_entity.pdbx_description
1 polymer ?
#
loop_
_entity_poly.entity_id
_entity_poly.type
_entity_poly.pdbx_seq_one_letter_code
_entity_poly.pdbx_strand_id
1 'polypeptide(L)'
;YTLELLRKIPGLELTVLDSQCCGIAGTYGFKKENYPTSQAIGAPLFRQIEESGADLVITDCETCKWQIEMSTSLRCEHPITLLAQALA
;
A
#
# COMPACT_ATOMS: atom_id res chain seq x y z
N TYR A 1 13.06 -9.95 -1.52
CA TYR A 1 14.23 -9.07 -1.38
C TYR A 1 13.88 -7.74 -0.71
N THR A 2 12.83 -7.03 -1.15
CA THR A 2 12.42 -5.73 -0.59
C THR A 2 12.24 -5.73 0.93
N LEU A 3 11.49 -6.70 1.49
CA LEU A 3 11.25 -6.78 2.93
C LEU A 3 12.55 -6.97 3.75
N GLU A 4 13.45 -7.83 3.28
CA GLU A 4 14.75 -8.08 3.92
C GLU A 4 15.63 -6.83 3.94
N LEU A 5 15.54 -6.00 2.90
CA LEU A 5 16.29 -4.74 2.84
C LEU A 5 15.70 -3.70 3.80
N LEU A 6 14.37 -3.55 3.82
CA LEU A 6 13.70 -2.62 4.72
C LEU A 6 13.91 -2.97 6.19
N ARG A 7 13.93 -4.26 6.55
CA ARG A 7 14.24 -4.74 7.91
C ARG A 7 15.62 -4.33 8.43
N LYS A 8 16.53 -3.89 7.55
CA LYS A 8 17.85 -3.38 7.96
C LYS A 8 17.84 -1.92 8.39
N ILE A 9 16.75 -1.19 8.16
CA ILE A 9 16.61 0.21 8.59
C ILE A 9 16.41 0.24 10.12
N PRO A 10 17.32 0.85 10.89
CA PRO A 10 17.17 0.92 12.35
C PRO A 10 15.91 1.68 12.76
N GLY A 11 15.13 1.10 13.68
CA GLY A 11 13.90 1.71 14.20
C GLY A 11 12.67 1.55 13.31
N LEU A 12 12.78 0.92 12.13
CA LEU A 12 11.61 0.61 11.30
C LEU A 12 10.90 -0.64 11.82
N GLU A 13 9.65 -0.48 12.24
CA GLU A 13 8.74 -1.59 12.50
C GLU A 13 7.99 -1.96 11.22
N LEU A 14 8.13 -3.21 10.77
CA LEU A 14 7.56 -3.66 9.50
C LEU A 14 6.52 -4.76 9.72
N THR A 15 5.26 -4.41 9.51
CA THR A 15 4.14 -5.36 9.50
C THR A 15 3.76 -5.70 8.06
N VAL A 16 3.78 -6.98 7.72
CA VAL A 16 3.31 -7.47 6.42
C VAL A 16 1.83 -7.79 6.56
N LEU A 17 0.99 -7.04 5.88
CA LEU A 17 -0.44 -7.33 5.80
C LEU A 17 -0.68 -8.63 5.02
N ASP A 18 -1.74 -9.35 5.37
CA ASP A 18 -2.14 -10.55 4.65
C ASP A 18 -2.63 -10.14 3.26
N SER A 19 -1.72 -10.25 2.29
CA SER A 19 -1.81 -9.59 1.00
C SER A 19 -2.89 -10.23 0.13
N GLN A 20 -4.01 -9.54 0.00
CA GLN A 20 -5.04 -9.86 -0.99
C GLN A 20 -4.72 -9.12 -2.31
N CYS A 21 -5.55 -8.17 -2.73
CA CYS A 21 -5.32 -7.33 -3.89
C CYS A 21 -5.93 -5.95 -3.59
N CYS A 22 -5.35 -4.85 -4.09
CA CYS A 22 -5.97 -3.53 -3.95
C CYS A 22 -7.18 -3.32 -4.89
N GLY A 23 -7.36 -4.21 -5.88
CA GLY A 23 -8.46 -4.22 -6.83
C GLY A 23 -8.25 -3.39 -8.10
N ILE A 24 -7.22 -2.55 -8.16
CA ILE A 24 -7.10 -1.53 -9.24
C ILE A 24 -6.73 -2.08 -10.61
N ALA A 25 -5.87 -3.10 -10.68
CA ALA A 25 -5.34 -3.71 -11.90
C ALA A 25 -5.01 -2.69 -13.02
N GLY A 26 -4.02 -1.82 -12.78
CA GLY A 26 -3.66 -0.77 -13.74
C GLY A 26 -4.72 0.35 -13.77
N THR A 27 -5.31 0.62 -14.94
CA THR A 27 -6.41 1.59 -15.07
C THR A 27 -7.81 0.94 -15.01
N TYR A 28 -7.88 -0.39 -14.86
CA TYR A 28 -9.14 -1.13 -14.88
C TYR A 28 -10.12 -0.62 -13.81
N GLY A 29 -9.65 -0.47 -12.58
CA GLY A 29 -10.46 -0.04 -11.44
C GLY A 29 -10.91 1.43 -11.47
N PHE A 30 -10.30 2.26 -12.32
CA PHE A 30 -10.74 3.64 -12.52
C PHE A 30 -11.98 3.76 -13.42
N LYS A 31 -12.26 2.75 -14.23
CA LYS A 31 -13.41 2.78 -15.14
C LYS A 31 -14.70 2.75 -14.32
N LYS A 32 -15.63 3.64 -14.65
CA LYS A 32 -16.90 3.81 -13.89
C LYS A 32 -17.64 2.48 -13.73
N GLU A 33 -17.70 1.67 -14.78
CA GLU A 33 -18.32 0.34 -14.78
C GLU A 33 -17.63 -0.69 -13.88
N ASN A 34 -16.32 -0.55 -13.63
CA ASN A 34 -15.54 -1.51 -12.84
C ASN A 34 -15.23 -1.00 -11.43
N TYR A 35 -15.39 0.29 -11.17
CA TYR A 35 -15.05 0.92 -9.90
C TYR A 35 -15.68 0.23 -8.69
N PRO A 36 -17.00 -0.11 -8.69
CA PRO A 36 -17.59 -0.83 -7.56
C PRO A 36 -16.94 -2.18 -7.29
N THR A 37 -16.62 -2.94 -8.34
CA THR A 37 -15.94 -4.24 -8.25
C THR A 37 -14.51 -4.09 -7.73
N SER A 38 -13.76 -3.12 -8.25
CA SER A 38 -12.40 -2.78 -7.79
C SER A 38 -12.39 -2.43 -6.31
N GLN A 39 -13.32 -1.58 -5.86
CA GLN A 39 -13.47 -1.20 -4.47
C GLN A 39 -13.83 -2.39 -3.58
N ALA A 40 -14.75 -3.27 -4.03
CA ALA A 40 -15.12 -4.47 -3.29
C ALA A 40 -13.95 -5.45 -3.11
N ILE A 41 -13.10 -5.62 -4.14
CA ILE A 41 -11.90 -6.46 -4.06
C ILE A 41 -10.88 -5.87 -3.06
N GLY A 42 -10.68 -4.55 -3.08
CA GLY A 42 -9.72 -3.87 -2.20
C GLY A 42 -10.19 -3.68 -0.76
N ALA A 43 -11.50 -3.72 -0.49
CA ALA A 43 -12.08 -3.39 0.82
C ALA A 43 -11.45 -4.14 2.02
N PRO A 44 -11.10 -5.45 1.93
CA PRO A 44 -10.42 -6.13 3.03
C PRO A 44 -9.03 -5.57 3.32
N LEU A 45 -8.27 -5.20 2.28
CA LEU A 45 -6.95 -4.58 2.42
C LEU A 45 -7.07 -3.20 3.06
N PHE A 46 -8.01 -2.38 2.59
CA PHE A 46 -8.22 -1.03 3.11
C PHE A 46 -8.57 -1.05 4.59
N ARG A 47 -9.43 -1.99 5.01
CA ARG A 47 -9.75 -2.19 6.44
C ARG A 47 -8.52 -2.54 7.26
N GLN A 48 -7.71 -3.50 6.79
CA GLN A 48 -6.47 -3.86 7.48
C GLN A 48 -5.51 -2.68 7.63
N ILE A 49 -5.43 -1.82 6.60
CA ILE A 49 -4.61 -0.61 6.64
C ILE A 49 -5.12 0.35 7.74
N GLU A 50 -6.41 0.66 7.77
CA GLU A 50 -7.00 1.56 8.78
C GLU A 50 -6.87 1.01 10.20
N GLU A 51 -6.97 -0.31 10.37
CA GLU A 51 -6.87 -0.98 11.66
C GLU A 51 -5.43 -1.25 12.10
N SER A 52 -4.44 -1.06 11.23
CA SER A 52 -3.05 -1.45 11.48
C SER A 52 -2.35 -0.59 12.54
N GLY A 53 -2.79 0.65 12.74
CA GLY A 53 -2.07 1.64 13.55
C GLY A 53 -0.70 2.06 12.98
N ALA A 54 -0.41 1.76 11.71
CA ALA A 54 0.84 2.14 11.06
C ALA A 54 0.86 3.64 10.71
N ASP A 55 2.05 4.24 10.72
CA ASP A 55 2.22 5.64 10.33
C ASP A 55 2.12 5.85 8.80
N LEU A 56 2.47 4.82 8.02
CA LEU A 56 2.50 4.85 6.56
C LEU A 56 2.34 3.45 5.96
N VAL A 57 1.86 3.40 4.72
CA VAL A 57 1.79 2.18 3.91
C VAL A 57 2.92 2.17 2.89
N ILE A 58 3.46 0.99 2.56
CA ILE A 58 4.43 0.83 1.48
C ILE A 58 3.93 -0.07 0.37
N THR A 59 4.21 0.30 -0.87
CA THR A 59 3.99 -0.55 -2.05
C THR A 59 4.96 -0.20 -3.17
N ASP A 60 5.47 -1.19 -3.89
CA ASP A 60 6.30 -1.01 -5.08
C ASP A 60 5.47 -0.84 -6.37
N CYS A 61 4.14 -0.80 -6.27
CA CYS A 61 3.24 -0.63 -7.40
C CYS A 61 2.54 0.74 -7.33
N GLU A 62 2.84 1.62 -8.29
CA GLU A 62 2.28 2.97 -8.34
C GLU A 62 0.75 3.00 -8.43
N THR A 63 0.15 2.08 -9.19
CA THR A 63 -1.33 2.03 -9.27
C THR A 63 -1.96 1.50 -7.97
N CYS A 64 -1.26 0.60 -7.24
CA CYS A 64 -1.70 0.20 -5.90
C CYS A 64 -1.62 1.38 -4.93
N LYS A 65 -0.56 2.20 -5.01
CA LYS A 65 -0.42 3.42 -4.21
C LYS A 65 -1.63 4.33 -4.42
N TRP A 66 -1.98 4.65 -5.68
CA TRP A 66 -3.15 5.49 -5.96
C TRP A 66 -4.43 4.91 -5.37
N GLN A 67 -4.66 3.62 -5.56
CA GLN A 67 -5.87 2.95 -5.06
C GLN A 67 -5.96 2.97 -3.53
N ILE A 68 -4.83 2.76 -2.85
CA ILE A 68 -4.74 2.83 -1.38
C ILE A 68 -4.99 4.26 -0.90
N GLU A 69 -4.33 5.26 -1.48
CA GLU A 69 -4.47 6.66 -1.08
C GLU A 69 -5.87 7.23 -1.38
N MET A 70 -6.55 6.72 -2.41
CA MET A 70 -7.94 7.10 -2.70
C MET A 70 -8.95 6.45 -1.73
N SER A 71 -8.57 5.35 -1.06
CA SER A 71 -9.51 4.49 -0.32
C SER A 71 -9.19 4.37 1.16
N THR A 72 -8.11 5.01 1.64
CA THR A 72 -7.66 5.00 3.04
C THR A 72 -7.14 6.37 3.47
N SER A 73 -7.00 6.55 4.78
CA SER A 73 -6.50 7.77 5.42
C SER A 73 -4.97 7.88 5.45
N LEU A 74 -4.27 6.75 5.26
CA LEU A 74 -2.82 6.69 5.36
C LEU A 74 -2.14 7.02 4.03
N ARG A 75 -1.00 7.71 4.12
CA ARG A 75 -0.12 7.93 2.98
C ARG A 75 0.53 6.61 2.54
N CYS A 76 0.73 6.47 1.24
CA CYS A 76 1.38 5.29 0.69
C CYS A 76 2.64 5.68 -0.09
N GLU A 77 3.78 5.04 0.19
CA GLU A 77 5.06 5.39 -0.42
C GLU A 77 5.76 4.19 -1.06
N HIS A 78 6.58 4.47 -2.07
CA HIS A 78 7.44 3.46 -2.65
C HIS A 78 8.55 3.08 -1.66
N PRO A 79 8.90 1.79 -1.48
CA PRO A 79 9.99 1.35 -0.59
C PRO A 79 11.32 2.10 -0.79
N ILE A 80 11.60 2.53 -2.02
CA ILE A 80 12.81 3.31 -2.33
C ILE A 80 12.85 4.67 -1.62
N THR A 81 11.69 5.27 -1.35
CA THR A 81 11.59 6.53 -0.60
C THR A 81 12.06 6.33 0.84
N LEU A 82 11.65 5.24 1.49
CA LEU A 82 12.12 4.91 2.84
C LEU A 82 13.63 4.63 2.86
N LEU A 83 14.15 3.93 1.85
CA LEU A 83 15.58 3.67 1.75
C LEU A 83 16.37 4.97 1.56
N ALA A 84 15.89 5.88 0.72
CA ALA A 84 16.51 7.18 0.53
C ALA A 84 16.50 8.01 1.83
N GLN A 85 15.40 7.99 2.60
CA GLN A 85 15.29 8.66 3.90
C GLN A 85 16.23 8.07 4.95
N ALA A 86 16.42 6.75 4.95
CA ALA A 86 17.29 6.06 5.91
C ALA A 86 18.80 6.27 5.65
N LEU A 87 19.16 6.74 4.45
CA LEU A 87 20.54 7.02 4.05
C LEU A 87 20.92 8.51 4.18
N ALA A 88 19.96 9.38 4.43
CA ALA A 88 20.15 10.83 4.60
C ALA A 88 20.63 11.17 6.02
#